data_AF-A0A1Y0VNQ3-F1
#
_entry.id   AF-A0A1Y0VNQ3-F1
#
_cell.length_a   1.000
_cell.length_b   1.000
_cell.length_c   1.000
_cell.angle_alpha   90.00
_cell.angle_beta   90.00
_cell.angle_gamma   90.00
#
_symmetry.space_group_name_H-M   'P 1'
#
loop_
_entity.id
_entity.type
_entity.pdbx_description
1 polymer ?
#
loop_
_entity_poly.entity_id
_entity_poly.type
_entity_poly.pdbx_seq_one_letter_code
_entity_poly.pdbx_strand_id
1 'polypeptide(L)' 'MNSAEQREIAEKSREQLAKSEMFDDPIVTKIEDAQPFYPAEEEHQEFYKKNPLRYQIQEAGGRSEFQKKYWK' A
#
# COMPACT_ATOMS: atom_id res chain seq x y z
N MET A 1 5.35 -12.81 -2.55
CA MET A 1 4.41 -13.92 -2.31
C MET A 1 5.16 -15.02 -1.59
N ASN A 2 4.64 -15.52 -0.46
CA ASN A 2 5.23 -16.63 0.30
C ASN A 2 4.49 -17.97 0.09
N SER A 3 3.38 -17.96 -0.66
CA SER A 3 2.64 -19.16 -1.04
C SER A 3 1.87 -18.95 -2.35
N ALA A 4 1.48 -20.06 -2.99
CA ALA A 4 0.60 -20.03 -4.17
C ALA A 4 -0.78 -19.41 -3.84
N GLU A 5 -1.32 -19.70 -2.66
CA GLU A 5 -2.59 -19.13 -2.19
C GLU A 5 -2.52 -17.59 -2.09
N GLN A 6 -1.43 -17.04 -1.53
CA GLN A 6 -1.25 -15.58 -1.48
C GLN A 6 -1.21 -14.96 -2.88
N ARG A 7 -0.56 -15.64 -3.83
CA ARG A 7 -0.47 -15.18 -5.23
C ARG A 7 -1.85 -15.15 -5.88
N GLU A 8 -2.63 -16.23 -5.77
CA GLU A 8 -3.98 -16.31 -6.33
C GLU A 8 -4.89 -15.20 -5.77
N ILE A 9 -4.88 -15.01 -4.44
CA ILE A 9 -5.67 -13.97 -3.79
C ILE A 9 -5.25 -12.57 -4.25
N ALA A 10 -3.94 -12.30 -4.33
CA ALA A 10 -3.42 -11.00 -4.75
C ALA A 10 -3.78 -10.68 -6.21
N GLU A 11 -3.65 -11.66 -7.12
CA GLU A 11 -3.97 -11.49 -8.54
C GLU A 11 -5.45 -11.24 -8.74
N LYS A 12 -6.31 -12.06 -8.10
CA LYS A 12 -7.76 -11.88 -8.14
C LYS A 12 -8.20 -10.53 -7.59
N SER A 13 -7.63 -10.11 -6.46
CA SER A 13 -7.92 -8.80 -5.84
C SER A 13 -7.52 -7.64 -6.76
N ARG A 14 -6.32 -7.69 -7.35
CA ARG A 14 -5.84 -6.67 -8.30
C ARG A 14 -6.74 -6.59 -9.54
N GLU A 15 -7.16 -7.73 -10.10
CA GLU A 15 -8.06 -7.76 -11.24
C GLU A 15 -9.45 -7.20 -10.92
N GLN A 16 -10.02 -7.55 -9.76
CA GLN A 16 -11.30 -7.02 -9.31
C GLN A 16 -11.22 -5.50 -9.15
N LEU A 17 -10.13 -5.00 -8.59
CA LEU A 17 -9.90 -3.57 -8.41
C LEU A 17 -9.69 -2.83 -9.73
N ALA A 18 -8.99 -3.43 -10.70
CA ALA A 18 -8.83 -2.84 -12.03
C ALA A 18 -10.16 -2.80 -12.79
N LYS A 19 -11.00 -3.83 -12.64
CA LYS A 19 -12.32 -3.94 -13.28
C LYS A 19 -13.38 -3.05 -12.63
N SER A 20 -13.18 -2.61 -11.38
CA SER A 20 -14.15 -1.75 -10.71
C SER A 20 -14.14 -0.31 -11.21
N GLU A 21 -13.11 0.08 -11.99
CA GLU A 21 -12.90 1.46 -12.47
C GLU A 21 -12.94 2.48 -11.32
N MET A 22 -12.62 2.03 -10.10
CA MET A 22 -12.64 2.88 -8.90
C MET A 22 -11.57 3.97 -8.95
N PHE A 23 -10.50 3.74 -9.71
CA PHE A 23 -9.44 4.72 -9.93
C PHE A 23 -9.38 5.07 -11.41
N ASP A 24 -9.09 6.34 -11.67
CA ASP A 24 -8.93 6.88 -13.04
C ASP A 24 -7.67 6.31 -13.72
N ASP A 25 -6.67 5.92 -12.91
CA ASP A 25 -5.38 5.41 -13.36
C ASP A 25 -5.29 3.87 -13.24
N PRO A 26 -4.50 3.20 -14.11
CA PRO A 26 -4.36 1.75 -14.07
C PRO A 26 -3.67 1.25 -12.80
N ILE A 27 -4.06 0.04 -12.35
CA ILE A 27 -3.41 -0.62 -11.21
C ILE A 27 -2.07 -1.24 -11.65
N VAL A 28 -0.97 -0.61 -11.26
CA VAL A 28 0.40 -1.03 -11.63
C VAL A 28 1.10 -1.91 -10.58
N THR A 29 0.39 -2.32 -9.54
CA THR A 29 0.97 -3.11 -8.43
C THR A 29 1.55 -4.44 -8.91
N LYS A 30 2.83 -4.65 -8.63
CA LYS A 30 3.56 -5.88 -8.95
C LYS A 30 3.23 -6.99 -7.94
N ILE A 31 3.16 -8.22 -8.44
CA ILE A 31 2.91 -9.43 -7.63
C ILE A 31 4.10 -10.37 -7.84
N GLU A 32 5.12 -10.17 -7.01
CA GLU A 32 6.42 -10.85 -7.10
C GLU A 32 6.60 -11.84 -5.95
N ASP A 33 7.48 -12.82 -6.13
CA ASP A 33 7.83 -13.78 -5.08
C ASP A 33 8.61 -13.08 -3.96
N ALA A 34 8.40 -13.53 -2.72
CA ALA A 34 9.09 -12.92 -1.59
C ALA A 34 10.60 -13.16 -1.70
N GLN A 35 11.36 -12.10 -1.51
CA GLN A 35 12.82 -12.11 -1.44
C GLN A 35 13.27 -11.95 0.02
N PRO A 36 14.56 -12.17 0.34
CA PRO A 36 15.08 -11.85 1.66
C PRO A 36 14.67 -10.44 2.11
N PHE A 37 14.09 -10.35 3.31
CA PHE A 37 13.66 -9.10 3.91
C PHE A 37 14.68 -8.67 4.96
N TYR A 38 15.24 -7.47 4.78
CA TYR A 38 16.17 -6.85 5.72
C TYR A 38 15.42 -5.78 6.52
N PRO A 39 15.24 -5.95 7.84
CA PRO A 39 14.58 -4.94 8.65
C PRO A 39 15.29 -3.59 8.55
N ALA A 40 14.51 -2.53 8.37
CA ALA A 40 15.01 -1.16 8.51
C ALA A 40 15.44 -0.88 9.96
N GLU A 41 16.27 0.15 10.14
CA GLU A 41 16.78 0.62 11.43
C GLU A 41 15.65 0.93 12.43
N GLU A 42 15.96 0.87 13.73
CA GLU A 42 14.97 1.00 14.81
C GLU A 42 14.26 2.37 14.81
N GLU A 43 14.93 3.45 14.36
CA GLU A 43 14.28 4.75 14.20
C GLU A 43 13.13 4.75 13.18
N HIS A 44 13.15 3.84 12.21
CA HIS A 44 12.12 3.71 11.18
C HIS A 44 10.95 2.84 11.64
N GLN A 45 11.17 1.95 12.61
CA GLN A 45 10.12 1.11 13.17
C GLN A 45 9.10 1.95 13.93
N GLU A 46 7.81 1.72 13.65
CA GLU A 46 6.71 2.46 14.25
C GLU A 46 6.82 4.00 14.15
N PHE A 47 7.47 4.50 13.08
CA PHE A 47 7.76 5.92 12.91
C PHE A 47 6.55 6.84 13.12
N TYR A 48 5.37 6.44 12.63
CA TYR A 48 4.13 7.21 12.78
C TYR A 48 3.71 7.43 14.25
N LYS A 49 4.05 6.49 15.16
CA LYS A 49 3.81 6.61 16.60
C LYS A 49 4.88 7.47 17.26
N LYS A 50 6.14 7.29 16.88
CA LYS A 50 7.31 7.97 17.46
C LYS A 50 7.38 9.45 17.06
N ASN A 51 6.88 9.81 15.87
CA ASN A 51 6.93 11.17 15.30
C ASN A 51 5.57 11.62 14.73
N PRO A 52 4.54 11.82 15.57
CA PRO A 52 3.17 12.07 15.12
C PRO A 52 3.02 13.37 14.29
N LEU A 53 3.76 14.44 14.63
CA LEU A 53 3.73 15.68 13.86
C LEU A 53 4.28 15.48 12.43
N ARG A 54 5.41 14.75 12.30
CA ARG A 54 6.01 14.47 11.00
C ARG A 54 5.10 13.60 10.15
N TYR A 55 4.46 12.61 10.76
CA TYR A 55 3.43 11.78 10.11
C TYR A 55 2.24 12.62 9.61
N GLN A 56 1.71 13.53 10.42
CA GLN A 56 0.62 14.42 10.02
C GLN A 56 0.99 15.30 8.82
N ILE A 57 2.21 15.85 8.78
CA ILE A 57 2.70 16.64 7.65
C ILE A 57 2.75 15.79 6.37
N GLN A 58 3.21 14.54 6.48
CA GLN A 58 3.25 13.62 5.33
C GLN A 58 1.84 13.25 4.84
N GLU A 59 0.90 12.98 5.75
CA GLU A 59 -0.50 12.68 5.40
C GLU A 59 -1.21 13.88 4.74
N ALA A 60 -0.86 15.10 5.14
CA ALA A 60 -1.33 16.34 4.52
C ALA A 60 -0.76 16.56 3.10
N GLY A 61 0.28 15.82 2.69
CA GLY A 61 0.90 15.85 1.37
C GLY A 61 0.04 15.27 0.23
N GLY A 62 -1.27 15.11 0.41
CA GLY A 62 -2.22 14.66 -0.61
C GLY A 62 -2.72 13.22 -0.42
N ARG A 63 -2.08 12.42 0.43
CA ARG A 63 -2.53 11.04 0.72
C ARG A 63 -3.92 11.01 1.35
N SER A 64 -4.19 11.89 2.30
CA SER A 64 -5.51 12.01 2.95
C SER A 64 -6.61 12.42 1.97
N GLU A 65 -6.32 13.34 1.04
CA GLU A 65 -7.26 13.77 0.01
C GLU A 65 -7.54 12.68 -1.03
N PHE A 66 -6.50 11.95 -1.46
CA PHE A 66 -6.67 10.80 -2.36
C PHE A 66 -7.60 9.74 -1.77
N GLN A 67 -7.42 9.38 -0.49
CA GLN A 67 -8.28 8.41 0.19
C GLN A 67 -9.75 8.89 0.25
N LYS A 68 -9.99 10.16 0.56
CA LYS A 68 -11.34 10.73 0.58
C LYS A 68 -12.01 10.69 -0.79
N LYS A 69 -11.24 10.91 -1.87
CA LYS A 69 -11.76 10.93 -3.24
C LYS A 69 -12.21 9.54 -3.72
N TYR A 70 -11.44 8.50 -3.43
CA TYR A 70 -11.62 7.19 -4.07
C TYR A 70 -12.08 6.05 -3.15
N TRP A 71 -11.93 6.16 -1.83
CA TRP A 71 -12.02 5.00 -0.93
C TRP A 71 -12.99 5.14 0.25
N LYS A 72 -13.69 6.27 0.36
CA LYS A 72 -14.61 6.53 1.48
C LYS A 72 -16.07 6.22 1.15
#